data_AF-A0AAW5RAK0-F1
#
_entry.id   AF-A0AAW5RAK0-F1
#
_cell.length_a   1.000
_cell.length_b   1.000
_cell.length_c   1.000
_cell.angle_alpha   90.00
_cell.angle_beta   90.00
_cell.angle_gamma   90.00
#
_symmetry.space_group_name_H-M   'P 1'
#
loop_
_entity.id
_entity.type
_entity.pdbx_description
1 polymer ?
#
loop_
_entity_poly.entity_id
_entity_poly.type
_entity_poly.pdbx_seq_one_letter_code
_entity_poly.pdbx_strand_id
1 'polypeptide(L)'
;MNERKTIYQSVDMSVEQLAGGKMTGVENTLINYSTFIPPEPYSSEAMQCPRVSCGKWVYRDNKECEYCKYDLAAYWYRIDRERRKAFFDKRVSQIWCVGLGCLALAFVLLQFTSSLLVGGLFIVGMLAVAAANNARFEE
;
A
#
# COMPACT_ATOMS: atom_id res chain seq x y z
N MET A 1 21.13 -7.89 34.72
CA MET A 1 22.12 -7.99 33.62
C MET A 1 21.59 -9.03 32.65
N ASN A 2 20.72 -8.68 31.70
CA ASN A 2 20.89 -7.91 30.46
C ASN A 2 21.67 -8.67 29.39
N GLU A 3 20.96 -9.14 28.36
CA GLU A 3 21.44 -9.27 26.98
C GLU A 3 20.22 -9.44 26.06
N ARG A 4 19.68 -8.33 25.53
CA ARG A 4 18.88 -8.37 24.30
C ARG A 4 19.84 -8.31 23.13
N LYS A 5 20.01 -9.42 22.42
CA LYS A 5 20.69 -9.46 21.12
C LYS A 5 19.83 -8.69 20.10
N THR A 6 20.26 -7.48 19.74
CA THR A 6 19.78 -6.74 18.58
C THR A 6 20.41 -7.33 17.33
N ILE A 7 19.58 -7.89 16.45
CA ILE A 7 19.99 -8.40 15.15
C ILE A 7 19.96 -7.20 14.19
N TYR A 8 21.15 -6.76 13.73
CA TYR A 8 21.27 -5.80 12.64
C TYR A 8 21.09 -6.56 11.32
N GLN A 9 20.01 -6.29 10.60
CA GLN A 9 19.82 -6.80 9.25
C GLN A 9 20.21 -5.68 8.28
N SER A 10 21.46 -5.73 7.79
CA SER A 10 21.91 -4.84 6.71
C SER A 10 21.36 -5.37 5.40
N VAL A 11 20.58 -4.53 4.71
CA VAL A 11 20.15 -4.78 3.34
C VAL A 11 21.01 -3.87 2.47
N ASP A 12 22.04 -4.44 1.85
CA ASP A 12 22.86 -3.75 0.85
C ASP A 12 22.02 -3.56 -0.42
N MET A 13 21.55 -2.33 -0.64
CA MET A 13 20.96 -1.93 -1.92
C MET A 13 22.03 -1.22 -2.76
N SER A 14 22.34 -1.82 -3.92
CA SER A 14 23.27 -1.28 -4.91
C SER A 14 22.81 0.08 -5.44
N VAL A 15 23.75 1.02 -5.48
CA VAL A 15 23.60 2.48 -5.66
C VAL A 15 23.07 2.93 -7.05
N GLU A 16 22.82 2.01 -7.99
CA GLU A 16 22.46 2.36 -9.37
C GLU A 16 20.97 2.71 -9.61
N GLN A 17 20.08 2.57 -8.60
CA GLN A 17 18.67 2.94 -8.73
C GLN A 17 18.29 4.33 -8.16
N LEU A 18 19.25 5.13 -7.69
CA LEU A 18 19.02 6.48 -7.18
C LEU A 18 18.92 7.56 -8.28
N ALA A 19 18.16 7.31 -9.34
CA ALA A 19 17.80 8.37 -10.27
C ALA A 19 16.52 9.08 -9.78
N GLY A 20 16.69 10.10 -8.92
CA GLY A 20 15.65 11.12 -8.72
C GLY A 20 15.05 11.29 -7.33
N GLY A 21 15.60 10.66 -6.29
CA GLY A 21 15.20 10.92 -4.89
C GLY A 21 16.41 11.28 -4.04
N LYS A 22 16.46 12.50 -3.50
CA LYS A 22 17.45 12.84 -2.45
C LYS A 22 17.15 11.97 -1.24
N MET A 23 17.89 10.87 -1.10
CA MET A 23 17.94 10.13 0.15
C MET A 23 18.71 10.98 1.16
N THR A 24 18.03 11.79 1.95
CA THR A 24 18.56 12.36 3.20
C THR A 24 18.44 11.34 4.33
N GLY A 25 18.70 10.07 4.04
CA GLY A 25 19.17 9.12 5.03
C GLY A 25 20.66 9.34 5.22
N VAL A 26 21.06 10.52 5.68
CA VAL A 26 22.42 10.69 6.17
C VAL A 26 22.45 9.92 7.48
N GLU A 27 23.01 8.71 7.45
CA GLU A 27 23.70 8.17 8.63
C GLU A 27 24.82 9.17 8.95
N ASN A 28 24.44 10.21 9.68
CA ASN A 28 25.35 11.20 10.19
C ASN A 28 26.08 10.56 11.37
N THR A 29 27.05 9.70 11.04
CA THR A 29 28.09 9.25 11.98
C THR A 29 29.00 10.41 12.41
N LEU A 30 28.73 11.66 11.98
CA LEU A 30 29.50 12.86 12.30
C LEU A 30 28.68 14.04 12.86
N ILE A 31 27.37 13.93 13.05
CA ILE A 31 26.60 14.99 13.75
C ILE A 31 26.38 14.59 15.20
N ASN A 32 27.23 15.17 16.04
CA ASN A 32 27.06 15.30 17.47
C ASN A 32 25.58 15.58 17.83
N TYR A 33 24.99 14.77 18.71
CA TYR A 33 23.58 14.83 19.14
C TYR A 33 23.21 16.14 19.86
N SER A 34 23.15 17.30 19.20
CA SER A 34 22.82 18.55 19.90
C SER A 34 21.70 19.40 19.34
N THR A 35 21.28 19.30 18.07
CA THR A 35 20.10 20.06 17.62
C THR A 35 19.43 19.43 16.39
N PHE A 36 18.42 18.59 16.63
CA PHE A 36 17.39 18.33 15.62
C PHE A 36 16.69 19.64 15.29
N ILE A 37 16.68 20.02 14.00
CA ILE A 37 15.94 21.19 13.52
C ILE A 37 14.60 20.68 12.99
N PRO A 38 13.47 20.97 13.68
CA PRO A 38 12.17 20.54 13.20
C PRO A 38 11.86 21.16 11.84
N PRO A 39 11.13 20.45 10.96
CA PRO A 39 10.74 21.00 9.68
C PRO A 39 9.75 22.15 9.86
N GLU A 40 9.71 23.05 8.87
CA GLU A 40 8.72 24.11 8.81
C GLU A 40 7.30 23.51 8.72
N PRO A 41 6.35 23.96 9.55
CA PRO A 41 4.96 23.53 9.45
C PRO A 41 4.41 23.76 8.04
N TYR A 42 3.68 22.78 7.51
CA TYR A 42 3.06 22.83 6.17
C TYR A 42 4.03 22.83 4.98
N SER A 43 5.33 22.67 5.18
CA SER A 43 6.25 22.35 4.08
C SER A 43 5.90 20.97 3.50
N SER A 44 6.24 20.75 2.22
CA SER A 44 6.02 19.45 1.55
C SER A 44 6.77 18.29 2.20
N GLU A 45 7.82 18.60 2.95
CA GLU A 45 8.69 17.66 3.65
C GLU A 45 8.22 17.39 5.08
N ALA A 46 7.30 18.19 5.62
CA ALA A 46 6.78 18.06 6.97
C ALA A 46 5.50 17.23 7.02
N MET A 47 5.37 16.43 8.07
CA MET A 47 4.09 15.85 8.47
C MET A 47 3.93 15.86 9.98
N GLN A 48 2.70 15.76 10.48
CA GLN A 48 2.49 15.51 11.90
C GLN A 48 2.73 14.04 12.23
N CYS A 49 3.37 13.79 13.36
CA CYS A 49 3.54 12.44 13.88
C CYS A 49 2.16 11.76 14.02
N PRO A 50 1.95 10.56 13.44
CA PRO A 50 0.67 9.85 13.47
C PRO A 50 0.19 9.50 14.88
N ARG A 51 1.11 9.45 15.84
CA ARG A 51 0.79 9.23 17.24
C ARG A 51 0.14 10.49 17.80
N VAL A 52 -1.16 10.41 18.08
CA VAL A 52 -1.99 11.51 18.63
C VAL A 52 -1.36 12.16 19.87
N SER A 53 -0.73 11.37 20.75
CA SER A 53 -0.08 11.89 21.95
C SER A 53 1.20 12.72 21.68
N CYS A 54 1.79 12.61 20.48
CA CYS A 54 2.97 13.37 20.09
C CYS A 54 2.58 14.63 19.31
N GLY A 55 1.89 14.47 18.18
CA GLY A 55 1.40 15.58 17.36
C GLY A 55 2.47 16.57 16.85
N LYS A 56 3.77 16.27 17.02
CA LYS A 56 4.87 17.13 16.58
C LYS A 56 5.08 17.00 15.08
N TRP A 57 5.55 18.08 14.46
CA TRP A 57 5.98 18.08 13.06
C TRP A 57 7.32 17.35 12.93
N VAL A 58 7.39 16.41 12.00
CA VAL A 58 8.55 15.58 11.69
C VAL A 58 8.73 15.49 10.19
N TYR A 59 9.95 15.24 9.73
CA TYR A 59 10.19 15.00 8.31
C TYR A 59 9.47 13.73 7.86
N ARG A 60 8.84 13.79 6.68
CA ARG A 60 8.05 12.71 6.11
C ARG A 60 8.88 11.45 5.82
N ASP A 61 10.14 11.67 5.43
CA ASP A 61 11.08 10.64 5.01
C ASP A 61 11.81 9.99 6.20
N ASN A 62 11.60 10.49 7.42
CA ASN A 62 12.18 9.88 8.61
C ASN A 62 11.57 8.50 8.85
N LYS A 63 12.44 7.51 9.13
CA LYS A 63 12.02 6.16 9.53
C LYS A 63 11.38 6.13 10.92
N GLU A 64 11.77 7.05 11.79
CA GLU A 64 11.27 7.17 13.15
C GLU A 64 10.97 8.62 13.54
N CYS A 65 9.99 8.82 14.42
CA CYS A 65 9.71 10.11 15.02
C CYS A 65 10.79 10.45 16.05
N GLU A 66 11.45 11.59 15.89
CA GLU A 66 12.56 11.98 16.77
C GLU A 66 12.12 12.31 18.20
N TYR A 67 10.87 12.71 18.40
CA TYR A 67 10.32 13.08 19.71
C TYR A 67 9.83 11.89 20.53
N CYS A 68 9.09 10.98 19.91
CA CYS A 68 8.41 9.89 20.63
C CYS A 68 8.86 8.49 20.21
N LYS A 69 9.91 8.40 19.37
CA LYS A 69 10.48 7.15 18.84
C LYS A 69 9.44 6.21 18.23
N TYR A 70 8.41 6.81 17.64
CA TYR A 70 7.37 6.08 16.94
C TYR A 70 7.87 5.67 15.55
N ASP A 71 7.67 4.40 15.20
CA ASP A 71 8.07 3.84 13.92
C ASP A 71 7.17 4.35 12.79
N LEU A 72 7.72 5.29 12.01
CA LEU A 72 7.04 5.90 10.86
C LEU A 72 7.08 4.98 9.65
N ALA A 73 8.16 4.20 9.49
CA ALA A 73 8.29 3.24 8.41
C ALA A 73 7.18 2.18 8.47
N ALA A 74 6.93 1.60 9.65
CA ALA A 74 5.85 0.64 9.85
C ALA A 74 4.46 1.26 9.68
N TYR A 75 4.29 2.55 10.02
CA TYR A 75 3.05 3.27 9.77
C TYR A 75 2.78 3.43 8.26
N TRP A 76 3.78 3.91 7.51
CA TRP A 76 3.66 4.06 6.06
C TRP A 76 3.42 2.73 5.35
N TYR A 77 4.12 1.67 5.79
CA TYR A 77 3.90 0.32 5.28
C TYR A 77 2.45 -0.15 5.44
N ARG A 78 1.85 0.10 6.61
CA ARG A 78 0.43 -0.24 6.85
C ARG A 78 -0.51 0.55 5.95
N ILE A 79 -0.30 1.87 5.82
CA ILE A 79 -1.13 2.71 4.95
C ILE A 79 -1.05 2.26 3.50
N ASP A 80 0.17 1.99 3.01
CA ASP A 80 0.36 1.54 1.64
C ASP A 80 -0.32 0.19 1.41
N ARG A 81 -0.18 -0.74 2.37
CA ARG A 81 -0.88 -2.03 2.33
C ARG A 81 -2.40 -1.89 2.34
N GLU A 82 -2.96 -1.00 3.18
CA GLU A 82 -4.40 -0.71 3.19
C GLU A 82 -4.87 -0.11 1.87
N ARG A 83 -4.09 0.80 1.28
CA ARG A 83 -4.38 1.38 -0.04
C ARG A 83 -4.36 0.30 -1.13
N ARG A 84 -3.35 -0.58 -1.14
CA ARG A 84 -3.25 -1.71 -2.08
C ARG A 84 -4.43 -2.66 -1.90
N LYS A 85 -4.82 -2.97 -0.67
CA LYS A 85 -5.99 -3.79 -0.36
C LYS A 85 -7.29 -3.16 -0.87
N ALA A 86 -7.51 -1.87 -0.60
CA ALA A 86 -8.70 -1.17 -1.09
C ALA A 86 -8.78 -1.14 -2.63
N PHE A 87 -7.65 -1.00 -3.30
CA PHE A 87 -7.58 -1.08 -4.75
C PHE A 87 -7.91 -2.50 -5.26
N PHE A 88 -7.38 -3.53 -4.60
CA PHE A 88 -7.68 -4.92 -4.88
C PHE A 88 -9.18 -5.23 -4.71
N ASP A 89 -9.76 -4.86 -3.56
CA ASP A 89 -11.18 -5.07 -3.26
C ASP A 89 -12.07 -4.38 -4.31
N LYS A 90 -11.69 -3.17 -4.74
CA LYS A 90 -12.39 -2.46 -5.83
C LYS A 90 -12.34 -3.23 -7.15
N ARG A 91 -11.19 -3.82 -7.50
CA ARG A 91 -11.03 -4.62 -8.72
C ARG A 91 -11.85 -5.90 -8.65
N VAL A 92 -11.83 -6.61 -7.52
CA VAL A 92 -12.63 -7.82 -7.30
C VAL A 92 -14.13 -7.51 -7.40
N SER A 93 -14.57 -6.40 -6.81
CA SER A 93 -15.96 -5.93 -6.94
C SER A 93 -16.35 -5.63 -8.39
N GLN A 94 -15.47 -4.98 -9.16
CA GLN A 94 -15.73 -4.74 -10.59
C GLN A 94 -15.88 -6.04 -11.38
N ILE A 95 -15.02 -7.03 -11.13
CA ILE A 95 -15.09 -8.34 -11.79
C ILE A 95 -16.41 -9.04 -11.43
N TRP A 96 -16.85 -8.98 -10.17
CA TRP A 96 -18.15 -9.47 -9.74
C TRP A 96 -19.30 -8.81 -10.50
N CYS A 97 -19.32 -7.49 -10.60
CA CYS A 97 -20.36 -6.75 -11.33
C CYS A 97 -20.38 -7.13 -12.82
N VAL A 98 -19.21 -7.26 -13.46
CA VAL A 98 -19.11 -7.69 -14.85
C VAL A 98 -19.64 -9.12 -15.01
N GLY A 99 -19.22 -10.04 -14.13
CA GLY A 99 -19.67 -11.44 -14.17
C GLY A 99 -21.18 -11.58 -14.04
N LEU A 100 -21.77 -10.95 -13.01
CA LEU A 100 -23.22 -10.95 -12.80
C LEU A 100 -23.97 -10.25 -13.94
N GLY A 101 -23.44 -9.14 -14.47
CA GLY A 101 -24.01 -8.45 -15.61
C GLY A 101 -24.05 -9.33 -16.86
N CYS A 102 -22.95 -10.02 -17.17
CA CYS A 102 -22.88 -10.98 -18.28
C CYS A 102 -23.87 -12.14 -18.11
N LEU A 103 -23.99 -12.70 -16.90
CA LEU A 103 -24.94 -13.79 -16.61
C LEU A 103 -26.39 -13.33 -16.75
N ALA A 104 -26.74 -12.16 -16.21
CA ALA A 104 -28.08 -11.60 -16.32
C ALA A 104 -28.46 -11.33 -17.78
N LEU A 105 -27.54 -10.72 -18.55
CA LEU A 105 -27.75 -10.41 -19.96
C LEU A 105 -27.85 -11.69 -20.80
N ALA A 106 -27.02 -12.69 -20.53
CA ALA A 106 -27.11 -14.01 -21.15
C ALA A 106 -28.47 -14.66 -20.87
N PHE A 107 -28.95 -14.63 -19.63
CA PHE A 107 -30.24 -15.20 -19.25
C PHE A 107 -31.41 -14.53 -19.99
N VAL A 108 -31.40 -13.20 -20.08
CA VAL A 108 -32.42 -12.45 -20.83
C VAL A 108 -32.38 -12.80 -22.31
N LEU A 109 -31.19 -12.77 -22.93
CA LEU A 109 -31.05 -13.07 -24.36
C LEU A 109 -31.38 -14.52 -24.73
N LEU A 110 -31.17 -15.46 -23.80
CA LEU A 110 -31.49 -16.88 -24.01
C LEU A 110 -32.99 -17.10 -24.27
N GLN A 111 -33.87 -16.23 -23.75
CA GLN A 111 -35.32 -16.28 -23.98
C GLN A 111 -35.71 -15.85 -25.40
N PHE A 112 -34.86 -15.10 -26.09
CA PHE A 112 -35.15 -14.55 -27.41
C PHE A 112 -34.32 -15.21 -28.53
N THR A 113 -33.11 -15.69 -28.23
CA THR A 113 -32.20 -16.27 -29.22
C THR A 113 -31.29 -17.35 -28.60
N SER A 114 -31.08 -18.46 -29.32
CA SER A 114 -30.04 -19.45 -29.01
C SER A 114 -28.83 -19.22 -29.92
N SER A 115 -28.00 -18.24 -29.57
CA SER A 115 -26.79 -17.91 -30.33
C SER A 115 -25.51 -18.30 -29.59
N LEU A 116 -24.44 -18.59 -30.35
CA LEU A 116 -23.09 -18.80 -29.80
C LEU A 116 -22.61 -17.62 -28.94
N LEU A 117 -23.10 -16.41 -29.23
CA LEU A 117 -22.87 -15.20 -28.45
C LEU A 117 -23.40 -15.30 -27.01
N VAL A 118 -24.59 -15.88 -26.83
CA VAL A 118 -25.19 -16.09 -25.49
C VAL A 118 -24.38 -17.11 -24.69
N GLY A 119 -23.91 -18.18 -25.35
CA GLY A 119 -23.00 -19.15 -24.73
C GLY A 119 -21.67 -18.52 -24.31
N GLY A 120 -21.09 -17.66 -25.16
CA GLY A 120 -19.88 -16.91 -24.84
C GLY A 120 -20.05 -15.99 -23.63
N LEU A 121 -21.15 -15.22 -23.57
CA LEU A 121 -21.47 -14.36 -22.43
C LEU A 121 -21.65 -15.16 -21.13
N PHE A 122 -22.28 -16.33 -21.21
CA PHE A 122 -22.47 -17.19 -20.05
C PHE A 122 -21.13 -17.72 -19.51
N ILE A 123 -20.24 -18.20 -20.39
CA ILE A 123 -18.90 -18.67 -20.01
C ILE A 123 -18.07 -17.54 -19.39
N VAL A 124 -18.05 -16.36 -20.02
CA VAL A 124 -17.35 -15.18 -19.49
C VAL A 124 -17.90 -14.77 -18.13
N GLY A 125 -19.22 -14.79 -17.97
CA GLY A 125 -19.89 -14.50 -16.70
C GLY A 125 -19.48 -15.47 -15.59
N MET A 126 -19.49 -16.77 -15.86
CA MET A 126 -19.07 -17.81 -14.91
C MET A 126 -17.58 -17.69 -14.55
N LEU A 127 -16.71 -17.46 -15.53
CA LEU A 127 -15.27 -17.29 -15.30
C LEU A 127 -14.97 -16.06 -14.46
N ALA A 128 -15.66 -14.94 -14.71
CA ALA A 128 -15.50 -13.72 -13.92
C ALA A 128 -15.92 -13.94 -12.45
N VAL A 129 -17.06 -14.59 -12.20
CA VAL A 129 -17.52 -14.92 -10.85
C VAL A 129 -16.55 -15.89 -10.14
N ALA A 130 -16.06 -16.91 -10.85
CA ALA A 130 -15.07 -17.84 -10.31
C ALA A 130 -13.75 -17.15 -9.96
N ALA A 131 -13.25 -16.28 -10.84
CA ALA A 131 -12.04 -15.50 -10.61
C ALA A 131 -12.18 -14.57 -9.41
N ALA A 132 -13.34 -13.92 -9.26
CA ALA A 132 -13.60 -13.02 -8.13
C ALA A 132 -13.72 -13.78 -6.79
N ASN A 133 -14.28 -14.99 -6.78
CA ASN A 133 -14.35 -15.84 -5.58
C ASN A 133 -12.99 -16.39 -5.16
N ASN A 134 -12.11 -16.67 -6.12
CA ASN A 134 -10.77 -17.18 -5.85
C ASN A 134 -9.74 -16.07 -5.61
N ALA A 135 -10.11 -14.81 -5.83
CA ALA A 135 -9.23 -13.67 -5.64
C ALA A 135 -8.87 -13.54 -4.15
N ARG A 136 -7.56 -13.64 -3.85
CA ARG A 136 -7.00 -13.41 -2.52
C ARG A 136 -5.96 -12.30 -2.59
N PHE A 137 -5.96 -11.44 -1.59
CA PHE A 137 -4.93 -10.43 -1.41
C PHE A 137 -3.74 -11.07 -0.69
N GLU A 138 -2.59 -11.14 -1.36
CA GLU A 138 -1.31 -11.51 -0.75
C GLU A 138 -0.53 -10.23 -0.39
N GLU A 139 0.14 -10.26 0.76
CA GLU A 139 0.69 -9.09 1.46
C GLU A 139 2.17 -8.84 1.20
#